data_AF-A0AAD2JDP8-F1
#
_entry.id   AF-A0AAD2JDP8-F1
#
_cell.length_a   1.000
_cell.length_b   1.000
_cell.length_c   1.000
_cell.angle_alpha   90.00
_cell.angle_beta   90.00
_cell.angle_gamma   90.00
#
_symmetry.space_group_name_H-M   'P 1'
#
loop_
_entity.id
_entity.type
_entity.pdbx_description
1 polymer ?
#
loop_
_entity_poly.entity_id
_entity_poly.type
_entity_poly.pdbx_seq_one_letter_code
_entity_poly.pdbx_strand_id
1 'polypeptide(L)'
;MEKVDSGLISIFQSSYSAPELMQSMRDISTLSGVLSDLGAQQFFQTPGEILRLLKIIQLLNEEALGLSGLIENTESIYYRYRNRYDDKEPPSQKRVDQVIQVLVKYNWISKQTRRIKMRDVGKRMMDMLIRLANDSLAYYMNDEIGRSLFQARRDSDISEAYDDQGISGGNKIASMIKHVQNAITLLKERELEMLADRHALPQLELIHELMNDLDVKLEERFKKFQTVEDSLVLTELMQRGTEVLTTGTNLSLGMIKKYLKFTNMQNTPFSSHIQPEKIRRFISSMFEPSLESDIPDVYQLLSFMEQNQYKDEAVDGLWIPVKFASPLTSGTIEVAVDYLENYEPIIDSIQEEEEDIVYANEEVSGVDLERHIAESNWLLTKEMIDTTKIEAYFEKQEQATLEQVVIEATTEQWSDAINALTAISALVSNKEIVISKGTEIREHKQYEKEWEWMNHEDGKDIVKRKRDNDHQRKSK
;
A
#
# COMPACT_ATOMS: atom_id res chain seq x y z
N MET A 1 -3.22 -12.98 -13.94
CA MET A 1 -3.63 -13.88 -12.83
C MET A 1 -2.53 -14.89 -12.48
N GLU A 2 -1.59 -14.45 -11.64
CA GLU A 2 -0.78 -15.24 -10.69
C GLU A 2 0.25 -14.24 -10.13
N LYS A 3 -0.03 -13.67 -8.95
CA LYS A 3 0.84 -12.84 -8.06
C LYS A 3 0.05 -11.93 -7.09
N VAL A 4 -1.27 -12.14 -6.96
CA VAL A 4 -2.01 -11.76 -5.73
C VAL A 4 -2.28 -13.01 -4.88
N ASP A 5 -1.35 -13.96 -4.91
CA ASP A 5 -1.02 -14.62 -3.65
C ASP A 5 0.06 -13.73 -3.08
N SER A 6 -0.26 -13.01 -1.99
CA SER A 6 0.77 -12.58 -1.06
C SER A 6 1.59 -13.83 -0.77
N GLY A 7 2.77 -13.94 -1.41
CA GLY A 7 3.57 -15.14 -1.33
C GLY A 7 3.76 -15.42 0.15
N LEU A 8 3.18 -16.53 0.63
CA LEU A 8 3.21 -16.89 2.06
C LEU A 8 4.63 -16.65 2.55
N ILE A 9 4.81 -15.66 3.43
CA ILE A 9 6.12 -15.28 3.93
C ILE A 9 6.74 -16.55 4.49
N SER A 10 7.74 -17.06 3.78
CA SER A 10 8.30 -18.37 4.02
C SER A 10 9.79 -18.23 4.20
N ILE A 11 10.28 -18.62 5.37
CA ILE A 11 11.71 -18.72 5.67
C ILE A 11 12.48 -19.62 4.69
N PHE A 12 11.76 -20.44 3.90
CA PHE A 12 12.35 -21.38 2.95
C PHE A 12 12.53 -20.78 1.54
N GLN A 13 11.87 -19.66 1.24
CA GLN A 13 11.96 -18.95 -0.04
C GLN A 13 12.80 -17.66 0.04
N SER A 14 13.01 -17.12 1.25
CA SER A 14 13.83 -15.92 1.49
C SER A 14 15.33 -16.16 1.28
N SER A 15 16.06 -15.15 0.78
CA SER A 15 17.51 -15.24 0.56
C SER A 15 18.27 -15.49 1.87
N TYR A 16 19.26 -16.39 1.85
CA TYR A 16 20.01 -16.85 3.03
C TYR A 16 20.75 -15.72 3.78
N SER A 17 20.95 -14.57 3.15
CA SER A 17 21.71 -13.43 3.67
C SER A 17 20.85 -12.27 4.19
N ALA A 18 19.52 -12.38 4.15
CA ALA A 18 18.63 -11.34 4.64
C ALA A 18 18.82 -11.13 6.17
N PRO A 19 19.14 -9.92 6.66
CA PRO A 19 19.33 -9.67 8.08
C PRO A 19 18.07 -9.98 8.92
N GLU A 20 16.89 -9.84 8.33
CA GLU A 20 15.58 -10.17 8.90
C GLU A 20 15.45 -11.67 9.18
N LEU A 21 15.91 -12.51 8.25
CA LEU A 21 15.96 -13.96 8.40
C LEU A 21 16.91 -14.37 9.53
N MET A 22 18.05 -13.69 9.64
CA MET A 22 19.02 -13.97 10.70
C MET A 22 18.47 -13.62 12.09
N GLN A 23 17.73 -12.52 12.21
CA GLN A 23 17.07 -12.14 13.47
C GLN A 23 15.94 -13.12 13.81
N SER A 24 15.15 -13.53 12.82
CA SER A 24 14.10 -14.54 13.00
C SER A 24 14.65 -15.87 13.54
N MET A 25 15.76 -16.35 12.97
CA MET A 25 16.39 -17.57 13.45
C MET A 25 16.98 -17.45 14.87
N ARG A 26 17.43 -16.25 15.29
CA ARG A 26 17.87 -16.00 16.67
C ARG A 26 16.71 -16.12 17.66
N ASP A 27 15.54 -15.58 17.34
CA ASP A 27 14.36 -15.66 18.21
C ASP A 27 13.84 -17.08 18.36
N ILE A 28 13.90 -17.87 17.28
CA ILE A 28 13.55 -19.30 17.35
C ILE A 28 14.51 -20.04 18.30
N SER A 29 15.81 -19.70 18.26
CA SER A 29 16.82 -20.30 19.15
C SER A 29 16.53 -20.06 20.63
N THR A 30 15.94 -18.92 20.98
CA THR A 30 15.67 -18.56 22.39
C THR A 30 14.34 -19.13 22.90
N LEU A 31 13.38 -19.38 22.02
CA LEU A 31 12.01 -19.80 22.39
C LEU A 31 11.80 -21.32 22.43
N SER A 32 12.58 -22.12 21.72
CA SER A 32 12.41 -23.57 21.72
C SER A 32 13.32 -24.24 22.76
N GLY A 33 12.74 -24.70 23.87
CA GLY A 33 13.45 -25.54 24.86
C GLY A 33 14.03 -26.83 24.24
N VAL A 34 13.51 -27.26 23.09
CA VAL A 34 14.05 -28.38 22.31
C VAL A 34 15.31 -27.95 21.55
N LEU A 35 15.38 -26.71 21.07
CA LEU A 35 16.59 -26.11 20.46
C LEU A 35 17.68 -25.82 21.51
N SER A 36 17.32 -25.49 22.76
CA SER A 36 18.29 -25.29 23.84
C SER A 36 18.96 -26.59 24.30
N ASP A 37 18.23 -27.71 24.32
CA ASP A 37 18.83 -29.04 24.59
C ASP A 37 19.58 -29.61 23.38
N LEU A 38 19.14 -29.29 22.16
CA LEU A 38 19.94 -29.42 20.94
C LEU A 38 21.24 -28.59 21.05
N GLY A 39 21.21 -27.46 21.77
CA GLY A 39 22.29 -26.51 22.03
C GLY A 39 23.25 -26.83 23.19
N ALA A 40 23.12 -27.98 23.88
CA ALA A 40 24.16 -28.46 24.80
C ALA A 40 25.49 -28.77 24.08
N GLN A 41 25.42 -28.85 22.77
CA GLN A 41 26.51 -28.79 21.82
C GLN A 41 26.48 -27.35 21.26
N GLN A 42 27.59 -26.60 21.24
CA GLN A 42 27.80 -25.23 20.67
C GLN A 42 27.25 -24.94 19.23
N PHE A 43 26.49 -25.84 18.62
CA PHE A 43 26.20 -26.02 17.20
C PHE A 43 24.84 -25.45 16.74
N PHE A 44 24.08 -24.78 17.61
CA PHE A 44 22.84 -24.07 17.22
C PHE A 44 22.88 -22.58 17.56
N GLN A 45 24.07 -22.05 17.86
CA GLN A 45 24.25 -20.62 18.14
C GLN A 45 24.24 -19.78 16.86
N THR A 46 24.44 -20.40 15.69
CA THR A 46 24.42 -19.70 14.42
C THR A 46 23.05 -19.75 13.75
N PRO A 47 22.45 -18.60 13.41
CA PRO A 47 21.16 -18.50 12.69
C PRO A 47 21.06 -19.38 11.43
N GLY A 48 22.16 -19.53 10.69
CA GLY A 48 22.21 -20.36 9.48
C GLY A 48 22.02 -21.86 9.76
N GLU A 49 22.52 -22.38 10.88
CA GLU A 49 22.35 -23.79 11.24
C GLU A 49 20.91 -24.12 11.65
N ILE A 50 20.19 -23.16 12.24
CA ILE A 50 18.77 -23.28 12.57
C ILE A 50 17.94 -23.35 11.28
N LEU A 51 18.24 -22.52 10.30
CA LEU A 51 17.57 -22.58 8.99
C LEU A 51 17.82 -23.92 8.29
N ARG A 52 19.05 -24.45 8.34
CA ARG A 52 19.39 -25.77 7.79
C ARG A 52 18.63 -26.89 8.50
N LEU A 53 18.50 -26.82 9.82
CA LEU A 53 17.68 -27.74 10.61
C LEU A 53 16.21 -27.70 10.16
N LEU A 54 15.63 -26.50 10.06
CA LEU A 54 14.24 -26.31 9.63
C LEU A 54 14.00 -26.84 8.21
N LYS A 55 14.96 -26.64 7.29
CA LYS A 55 14.91 -27.20 5.93
C LYS A 55 14.98 -28.74 5.91
N ILE A 56 15.81 -29.36 6.75
CA ILE A 56 15.84 -30.83 6.89
C ILE A 56 14.50 -31.35 7.43
N ILE A 57 13.94 -30.64 8.42
CA ILE A 57 12.63 -30.95 8.99
C ILE A 57 11.51 -30.76 7.94
N GLN A 58 11.59 -29.73 7.08
CA GLN A 58 10.71 -29.51 5.93
C GLN A 58 10.63 -30.73 5.00
N LEU A 59 11.78 -31.27 4.60
CA LEU A 59 11.85 -32.45 3.73
C LEU A 59 11.13 -33.67 4.34
N LEU A 60 11.23 -33.84 5.66
CA LEU A 60 10.57 -34.95 6.37
C LEU A 60 9.04 -34.77 6.44
N ASN A 61 8.55 -33.54 6.49
CA ASN A 61 7.10 -33.28 6.52
C ASN A 61 6.45 -33.43 5.17
N GLU A 62 7.14 -33.01 4.11
CA GLU A 62 6.64 -33.24 2.76
C GLU A 62 6.48 -34.73 2.47
N GLU A 63 7.37 -35.60 2.99
CA GLU A 63 7.14 -37.06 2.97
C GLU A 63 5.92 -37.46 3.79
N ALA A 64 5.76 -36.89 4.98
CA ALA A 64 4.68 -37.23 5.90
C ALA A 64 3.28 -36.73 5.44
N LEU A 65 3.25 -35.72 4.57
CA LEU A 65 2.08 -35.17 3.86
C LEU A 65 1.83 -35.87 2.51
N GLY A 66 2.75 -36.72 2.06
CA GLY A 66 2.65 -37.43 0.77
C GLY A 66 3.00 -36.58 -0.46
N LEU A 67 3.59 -35.40 -0.26
CA LEU A 67 4.02 -34.48 -1.31
C LEU A 67 5.36 -34.88 -1.94
N SER A 68 6.13 -35.75 -1.27
CA SER A 68 7.42 -36.25 -1.77
C SER A 68 7.53 -37.77 -1.70
N GLY A 69 8.45 -38.34 -2.48
CA GLY A 69 8.73 -39.79 -2.48
C GLY A 69 9.30 -40.26 -1.12
N LEU A 70 9.22 -41.56 -0.84
CA LEU A 70 9.64 -42.16 0.43
C LEU A 70 11.10 -41.80 0.80
N ILE A 71 11.34 -41.51 2.08
CA ILE A 71 12.68 -41.27 2.64
C ILE A 71 13.19 -42.56 3.29
N GLU A 72 14.11 -43.23 2.60
CA GLU A 72 14.60 -44.57 2.98
C GLU A 72 15.71 -44.50 4.03
N ASN A 73 16.64 -43.55 3.90
CA ASN A 73 17.84 -43.43 4.73
C ASN A 73 18.32 -41.98 4.87
N THR A 74 19.29 -41.71 5.76
CA THR A 74 19.84 -40.36 5.95
C THR A 74 20.51 -39.81 4.68
N GLU A 75 21.10 -40.68 3.85
CA GLU A 75 21.69 -40.30 2.56
C GLU A 75 20.67 -39.68 1.62
N SER A 76 19.47 -40.24 1.55
CA SER A 76 18.38 -39.69 0.74
C SER A 76 17.99 -38.27 1.16
N ILE A 77 18.07 -37.95 2.46
CA ILE A 77 17.83 -36.60 2.98
C ILE A 77 18.97 -35.66 2.57
N TYR A 78 20.23 -36.11 2.70
CA TYR A 78 21.40 -35.32 2.32
C TYR A 78 21.39 -34.93 0.83
N TYR A 79 21.15 -35.88 -0.07
CA TYR A 79 21.09 -35.60 -1.51
C TYR A 79 19.87 -34.76 -1.90
N ARG A 80 18.71 -34.99 -1.27
CA ARG A 80 17.51 -34.15 -1.51
C ARG A 80 17.72 -32.71 -1.06
N TYR A 81 18.38 -32.51 0.09
CA TYR A 81 18.72 -31.17 0.57
C TYR A 81 19.59 -30.43 -0.44
N ARG A 82 20.68 -31.07 -0.90
CA ARG A 82 21.63 -30.47 -1.85
C ARG A 82 21.03 -30.15 -3.21
N ASN A 83 20.07 -30.96 -3.66
CA ASN A 83 19.42 -30.76 -4.96
C ASN A 83 18.33 -29.67 -4.92
N ARG A 84 17.73 -29.43 -3.76
CA ARG A 84 16.58 -28.50 -3.64
C ARG A 84 16.98 -27.11 -3.18
N TYR A 85 17.91 -26.99 -2.24
CA TYR A 85 18.27 -25.71 -1.65
C TYR A 85 19.61 -25.21 -2.19
N ASP A 86 19.63 -23.98 -2.69
CA ASP A 86 20.86 -23.29 -3.07
C ASP A 86 21.57 -22.76 -1.80
N ASP A 87 22.28 -23.66 -1.11
CA ASP A 87 23.08 -23.38 0.09
C ASP A 87 24.57 -23.42 -0.28
N LYS A 88 25.29 -22.31 -0.07
CA LYS A 88 26.74 -22.22 -0.35
C LYS A 88 27.57 -23.20 0.50
N GLU A 89 27.06 -23.61 1.66
CA GLU A 89 27.71 -24.56 2.56
C GLU A 89 26.70 -25.62 3.07
N PRO A 90 26.32 -26.61 2.25
CA PRO A 90 25.33 -27.59 2.65
C PRO A 90 25.80 -28.43 3.86
N PRO A 91 24.87 -28.90 4.72
CA PRO A 91 25.22 -29.71 5.88
C PRO A 91 25.87 -31.01 5.44
N SER A 92 27.00 -31.39 6.05
CA SER A 92 27.66 -32.67 5.77
C SER A 92 26.78 -33.86 6.16
N GLN A 93 27.01 -35.03 5.54
CA GLN A 93 26.24 -36.24 5.84
C GLN A 93 26.24 -36.61 7.33
N LYS A 94 27.39 -36.44 8.01
CA LYS A 94 27.51 -36.62 9.47
C LYS A 94 26.60 -35.66 10.25
N ARG A 95 26.43 -34.42 9.78
CA ARG A 95 25.55 -33.43 10.41
C ARG A 95 24.07 -33.80 10.23
N VAL A 96 23.69 -34.29 9.04
CA VAL A 96 22.32 -34.79 8.81
C VAL A 96 22.01 -35.98 9.71
N ASP A 97 22.97 -36.91 9.89
CA ASP A 97 22.81 -38.04 10.81
C ASP A 97 22.62 -37.60 12.26
N GLN A 98 23.37 -36.59 12.72
CA GLN A 98 23.23 -36.02 14.06
C GLN A 98 21.84 -35.41 14.25
N VAL A 99 21.35 -34.61 13.30
CA VAL A 99 19.99 -34.04 13.34
C VAL A 99 18.93 -35.13 13.46
N ILE A 100 19.03 -36.19 12.65
CA ILE A 100 18.09 -37.33 12.69
C ILE A 100 18.14 -38.05 14.04
N GLN A 101 19.33 -38.26 14.61
CA GLN A 101 19.46 -38.88 15.94
C GLN A 101 18.76 -38.06 17.03
N VAL A 102 18.87 -36.73 16.97
CA VAL A 102 18.20 -35.87 17.94
C VAL A 102 16.68 -35.88 17.75
N LEU A 103 16.19 -35.82 16.51
CA LEU A 103 14.76 -35.93 16.21
C LEU A 103 14.17 -37.28 16.68
N VAL A 104 14.95 -38.37 16.63
CA VAL A 104 14.57 -39.67 17.20
C VAL A 104 14.53 -39.61 18.73
N LYS A 105 15.53 -39.00 19.37
CA LYS A 105 15.61 -38.85 20.84
C LYS A 105 14.38 -38.11 21.39
N TYR A 106 13.91 -37.07 20.71
CA TYR A 106 12.72 -36.30 21.09
C TYR A 106 11.40 -36.90 20.59
N ASN A 107 11.43 -38.09 20.00
CA ASN A 107 10.24 -38.80 19.53
C ASN A 107 9.47 -38.05 18.41
N TRP A 108 10.14 -37.17 17.66
CA TRP A 108 9.54 -36.46 16.53
C TRP A 108 9.48 -37.35 15.27
N ILE A 109 10.46 -38.23 15.13
CA ILE A 109 10.54 -39.19 14.04
C ILE A 109 10.76 -40.61 14.56
N SER A 110 10.33 -41.59 13.76
CA SER A 110 10.63 -43.00 13.92
C SER A 110 11.61 -43.44 12.83
N LYS A 111 12.72 -44.05 13.23
CA LYS A 111 13.70 -44.64 12.32
C LYS A 111 13.49 -46.15 12.27
N GLN A 112 13.05 -46.67 11.13
CA GLN A 112 13.00 -48.09 10.80
C GLN A 112 14.10 -48.42 9.78
N THR A 113 14.46 -49.70 9.65
CA THR A 113 15.59 -50.17 8.81
C THR A 113 15.50 -49.74 7.34
N ARG A 114 14.30 -49.45 6.83
CA ARG A 114 14.05 -49.03 5.44
C ARG A 114 13.24 -47.74 5.32
N ARG A 115 12.93 -47.05 6.43
CA ARG A 115 12.07 -45.86 6.39
C ARG A 115 12.29 -44.95 7.59
N ILE A 116 12.36 -43.66 7.33
CA ILE A 116 12.23 -42.62 8.34
C ILE A 116 10.82 -42.05 8.22
N LYS A 117 10.02 -42.12 9.29
CA LYS A 117 8.63 -41.63 9.31
C LYS A 117 8.42 -40.64 10.44
N MET A 118 7.79 -39.49 10.14
CA MET A 118 7.41 -38.50 11.14
C MET A 118 6.25 -39.00 12.02
N ARG A 119 6.34 -38.77 13.33
CA ARG A 119 5.28 -39.07 14.32
C ARG A 119 4.37 -37.86 14.51
N ASP A 120 3.16 -38.06 15.04
CA ASP A 120 2.15 -37.00 15.21
C ASP A 120 2.61 -35.85 16.12
N VAL A 121 3.46 -36.14 17.11
CA VAL A 121 4.11 -35.12 17.94
C VAL A 121 5.08 -34.29 17.10
N GLY A 122 5.88 -34.92 16.24
CA GLY A 122 6.82 -34.24 15.35
C GLY A 122 6.12 -33.34 14.34
N LYS A 123 5.00 -33.79 13.77
CA LYS A 123 4.17 -32.98 12.85
C LYS A 123 3.69 -31.69 13.51
N ARG A 124 3.05 -31.80 14.69
CA ARG A 124 2.54 -30.63 15.43
C ARG A 124 3.65 -29.66 15.84
N MET A 125 4.77 -30.17 16.34
CA MET A 125 5.89 -29.32 16.78
C MET A 125 6.55 -28.61 15.59
N MET A 126 6.62 -29.28 14.46
CA MET A 126 7.15 -28.69 13.25
C MET A 126 6.24 -27.60 12.69
N ASP A 127 4.94 -27.85 12.58
CA ASP A 127 3.99 -26.85 12.09
C ASP A 127 4.04 -25.59 12.97
N MET A 128 4.16 -25.78 14.29
CA MET A 128 4.36 -24.69 15.25
C MET A 128 5.69 -23.94 15.02
N LEU A 129 6.81 -24.66 14.81
CA LEU A 129 8.11 -24.03 14.56
C LEU A 129 8.16 -23.27 13.24
N ILE A 130 7.57 -23.82 12.16
CA ILE A 130 7.49 -23.13 10.87
C ILE A 130 6.62 -21.89 10.98
N ARG A 131 5.45 -21.99 11.64
CA ARG A 131 4.60 -20.82 11.88
C ARG A 131 5.33 -19.75 12.67
N LEU A 132 5.97 -20.12 13.78
CA LEU A 132 6.74 -19.18 14.60
C LEU A 132 7.87 -18.51 13.79
N ALA A 133 8.54 -19.27 12.94
CA ALA A 133 9.62 -18.77 12.10
C ALA A 133 9.12 -17.77 11.05
N ASN A 134 8.02 -18.12 10.37
CA ASN A 134 7.40 -17.25 9.38
C ASN A 134 6.82 -15.98 10.03
N ASP A 135 6.18 -16.09 11.20
CA ASP A 135 5.66 -14.95 11.95
C ASP A 135 6.79 -14.01 12.40
N SER A 136 7.91 -14.58 12.86
CA SER A 136 9.09 -13.81 13.25
C SER A 136 9.78 -13.17 12.04
N LEU A 137 9.86 -13.86 10.90
CA LEU A 137 10.37 -13.27 9.66
C LEU A 137 9.47 -12.12 9.19
N ALA A 138 8.15 -12.33 9.19
CA ALA A 138 7.18 -11.29 8.86
C ALA A 138 7.33 -10.08 9.79
N TYR A 139 7.54 -10.30 11.09
CA TYR A 139 7.83 -9.22 12.03
C TYR A 139 9.07 -8.41 11.59
N TYR A 140 10.19 -9.06 11.29
CA TYR A 140 11.41 -8.34 10.94
C TYR A 140 11.40 -7.69 9.55
N MET A 141 10.63 -8.22 8.60
CA MET A 141 10.48 -7.67 7.25
C MET A 141 9.68 -6.36 7.18
N ASN A 142 8.89 -6.04 8.21
CA ASN A 142 8.06 -4.84 8.22
C ASN A 142 8.70 -3.69 9.01
N ASP A 143 8.32 -2.47 8.66
CA ASP A 143 8.60 -1.25 9.44
C ASP A 143 7.92 -1.31 10.82
N GLU A 144 8.29 -0.42 11.74
CA GLU A 144 7.81 -0.37 13.13
C GLU A 144 6.28 -0.32 13.25
N ILE A 145 5.60 0.35 12.31
CA ILE A 145 4.12 0.38 12.23
C ILE A 145 3.59 -1.01 11.88
N GLY A 146 4.11 -1.62 10.80
CA GLY A 146 3.72 -2.96 10.37
C GLY A 146 4.01 -4.02 11.44
N ARG A 147 5.18 -3.95 12.09
CA ARG A 147 5.54 -4.79 13.25
C ARG A 147 4.49 -4.80 14.34
N SER A 148 4.00 -3.63 14.71
CA SER A 148 2.97 -3.47 15.74
C SER A 148 1.64 -4.10 15.30
N LEU A 149 1.27 -3.96 14.02
CA LEU A 149 0.05 -4.57 13.47
C LEU A 149 0.14 -6.09 13.34
N PHE A 150 1.29 -6.62 12.93
CA PHE A 150 1.51 -8.08 12.92
C PHE A 150 1.47 -8.68 14.33
N GLN A 151 1.98 -7.97 15.34
CA GLN A 151 1.83 -8.38 16.74
C GLN A 151 0.36 -8.39 17.18
N ALA A 152 -0.40 -7.35 16.85
CA ALA A 152 -1.84 -7.31 17.10
C ALA A 152 -2.56 -8.50 16.44
N ARG A 153 -2.24 -8.80 15.18
CA ARG A 153 -2.84 -9.91 14.43
C ARG A 153 -2.53 -11.25 15.08
N ARG A 154 -1.29 -11.45 15.50
CA ARG A 154 -0.88 -12.64 16.24
C ARG A 154 -1.62 -12.77 17.57
N ASP A 155 -1.78 -11.68 18.32
CA ASP A 155 -2.53 -11.70 19.58
C ASP A 155 -4.02 -12.02 19.35
N SER A 156 -4.59 -11.60 18.22
CA SER A 156 -5.93 -12.02 17.79
C SER A 156 -6.03 -13.53 17.55
N ASP A 157 -5.08 -14.10 16.80
CA ASP A 157 -5.03 -15.55 16.55
C ASP A 157 -4.79 -16.36 17.85
N ILE A 158 -4.01 -15.82 18.78
CA ILE A 158 -3.80 -16.44 20.09
C ILE A 158 -5.07 -16.32 20.94
N SER A 159 -5.74 -15.18 20.92
CA SER A 159 -7.04 -15.00 21.57
C SER A 159 -8.03 -16.05 21.08
N GLU A 160 -8.10 -16.31 19.78
CA GLU A 160 -8.93 -17.38 19.23
C GLU A 160 -8.65 -18.76 19.84
N ALA A 161 -7.38 -19.12 20.00
CA ALA A 161 -7.01 -20.44 20.50
C ALA A 161 -7.24 -20.60 22.01
N TYR A 162 -7.15 -19.52 22.79
CA TYR A 162 -7.11 -19.58 24.26
C TYR A 162 -8.32 -18.92 24.96
N ASP A 163 -8.83 -17.80 24.44
CA ASP A 163 -10.00 -17.12 25.00
C ASP A 163 -11.31 -17.87 24.68
N ASP A 164 -11.42 -18.50 23.50
CA ASP A 164 -12.57 -19.36 23.17
C ASP A 164 -12.66 -20.60 24.10
N GLN A 165 -11.55 -20.94 24.78
CA GLN A 165 -11.50 -22.00 25.80
C GLN A 165 -11.66 -21.48 27.23
N GLY A 166 -11.88 -20.17 27.41
CA GLY A 166 -12.03 -19.51 28.72
C GLY A 166 -10.73 -19.38 29.53
N ILE A 167 -9.56 -19.50 28.89
CA ILE A 167 -8.27 -19.61 29.59
C ILE A 167 -7.60 -18.24 29.81
N SER A 168 -7.74 -17.30 28.87
CA SER A 168 -6.96 -16.05 28.88
C SER A 168 -7.72 -14.84 29.44
N GLY A 169 -9.05 -14.91 29.59
CA GLY A 169 -9.85 -13.88 30.27
C GLY A 169 -9.77 -12.49 29.62
N GLY A 170 -9.58 -12.41 28.30
CA GLY A 170 -9.54 -11.15 27.56
C GLY A 170 -8.18 -10.41 27.60
N ASN A 171 -7.16 -10.96 28.26
CA ASN A 171 -5.81 -10.38 28.29
C ASN A 171 -5.19 -10.24 26.89
N LYS A 172 -5.46 -11.20 26.00
CA LYS A 172 -4.96 -11.17 24.63
C LYS A 172 -5.64 -10.13 23.76
N ILE A 173 -6.93 -9.90 23.96
CA ILE A 173 -7.67 -8.81 23.32
C ILE A 173 -7.14 -7.45 23.80
N ALA A 174 -6.89 -7.29 25.10
CA ALA A 174 -6.29 -6.07 25.63
C ALA A 174 -4.87 -5.81 25.05
N SER A 175 -4.06 -6.86 24.90
CA SER A 175 -2.75 -6.80 24.26
C SER A 175 -2.85 -6.39 22.79
N MET A 176 -3.76 -7.01 22.04
CA MET A 176 -4.06 -6.65 20.66
C MET A 176 -4.44 -5.16 20.54
N ILE A 177 -5.39 -4.68 21.34
CA ILE A 177 -5.81 -3.27 21.34
C ILE A 177 -4.63 -2.33 21.60
N LYS A 178 -3.76 -2.68 22.57
CA LYS A 178 -2.55 -1.90 22.86
C LYS A 178 -1.59 -1.84 21.67
N HIS A 179 -1.39 -2.95 20.96
CA HIS A 179 -0.53 -2.98 19.78
C HIS A 179 -1.11 -2.16 18.61
N VAL A 180 -2.42 -2.19 18.40
CA VAL A 180 -3.09 -1.31 17.42
C VAL A 180 -2.95 0.16 17.82
N GLN A 181 -3.13 0.51 19.10
CA GLN A 181 -2.92 1.88 19.58
C GLN A 181 -1.50 2.37 19.30
N ASN A 182 -0.50 1.54 19.59
CA ASN A 182 0.89 1.90 19.31
C ASN A 182 1.12 2.11 17.80
N ALA A 183 0.54 1.25 16.95
CA ALA A 183 0.61 1.42 15.50
C ALA A 183 -0.02 2.75 15.04
N ILE A 184 -1.15 3.14 15.61
CA ILE A 184 -1.82 4.42 15.30
C ILE A 184 -0.96 5.61 15.75
N THR A 185 -0.37 5.55 16.93
CA THR A 185 0.53 6.62 17.40
C THR A 185 1.72 6.78 16.46
N LEU A 186 2.38 5.68 16.10
CA LEU A 186 3.49 5.69 15.14
C LEU A 186 3.07 6.18 13.75
N LEU A 187 1.88 5.80 13.29
CA LEU A 187 1.32 6.24 12.02
C LEU A 187 1.06 7.76 12.01
N LYS A 188 0.61 8.33 13.14
CA LYS A 188 0.46 9.79 13.30
C LYS A 188 1.81 10.51 13.34
N GLU A 189 2.77 9.96 14.08
CA GLU A 189 4.12 10.55 14.20
C GLU A 189 4.86 10.56 12.86
N ARG A 190 4.70 9.51 12.05
CA ARG A 190 5.33 9.36 10.73
C ARG A 190 4.42 9.75 9.57
N GLU A 191 3.28 10.40 9.83
CA GLU A 191 2.32 10.74 8.76
C GLU A 191 2.99 11.57 7.66
N LEU A 192 3.80 12.56 8.05
CA LEU A 192 4.54 13.41 7.13
C LEU A 192 5.61 12.64 6.35
N GLU A 193 6.36 11.75 7.02
CA GLU A 193 7.39 10.93 6.39
C GLU A 193 6.78 10.00 5.33
N MET A 194 5.67 9.34 5.66
CA MET A 194 4.99 8.43 4.73
C MET A 194 4.32 9.18 3.58
N LEU A 195 3.72 10.35 3.82
CA LEU A 195 3.19 11.18 2.74
C LEU A 195 4.31 11.76 1.87
N ALA A 196 5.54 11.86 2.41
CA ALA A 196 6.70 12.32 1.68
C ALA A 196 7.38 11.26 0.80
N ASP A 197 7.28 9.98 1.16
CA ASP A 197 7.89 8.88 0.40
C ASP A 197 7.11 8.54 -0.88
N ARG A 198 7.81 8.58 -2.02
CA ARG A 198 7.28 8.27 -3.35
C ARG A 198 6.86 6.81 -3.54
N HIS A 199 7.26 5.91 -2.64
CA HIS A 199 6.87 4.50 -2.67
C HIS A 199 6.04 4.10 -1.45
N ALA A 200 5.41 5.06 -0.77
CA ALA A 200 4.65 4.79 0.45
C ALA A 200 3.31 4.08 0.21
N LEU A 201 2.70 4.19 -0.97
CA LEU A 201 1.35 3.65 -1.19
C LEU A 201 1.23 2.14 -0.91
N PRO A 202 2.11 1.25 -1.43
CA PRO A 202 2.04 -0.17 -1.10
C PRO A 202 2.12 -0.45 0.41
N GLN A 203 2.88 0.36 1.14
CA GLN A 203 3.00 0.23 2.60
C GLN A 203 1.73 0.74 3.31
N LEU A 204 1.14 1.85 2.84
CA LEU A 204 -0.11 2.39 3.36
C LEU A 204 -1.29 1.45 3.10
N GLU A 205 -1.34 0.83 1.92
CA GLU A 205 -2.32 -0.20 1.56
C GLU A 205 -2.18 -1.43 2.48
N LEU A 206 -0.96 -1.93 2.67
CA LEU A 206 -0.70 -3.04 3.59
C LEU A 206 -1.14 -2.71 5.02
N ILE A 207 -0.86 -1.50 5.52
CA ILE A 207 -1.30 -1.03 6.83
C ILE A 207 -2.83 -1.00 6.90
N HIS A 208 -3.49 -0.47 5.87
CA HIS A 208 -4.94 -0.39 5.82
C HIS A 208 -5.59 -1.78 5.79
N GLU A 209 -5.06 -2.70 4.98
CA GLU A 209 -5.53 -4.09 4.93
C GLU A 209 -5.38 -4.80 6.29
N LEU A 210 -4.23 -4.63 6.95
CA LEU A 210 -4.00 -5.21 8.28
C LEU A 210 -4.95 -4.61 9.34
N MET A 211 -5.22 -3.30 9.28
CA MET A 211 -6.19 -2.65 10.16
C MET A 211 -7.61 -3.19 9.94
N ASN A 212 -7.99 -3.42 8.68
CA ASN A 212 -9.31 -3.95 8.33
C ASN A 212 -9.48 -5.44 8.72
N ASP A 213 -8.44 -6.27 8.52
CA ASP A 213 -8.43 -7.67 9.00
C ASP A 213 -8.59 -7.72 10.54
N LEU A 214 -7.89 -6.83 11.25
CA LEU A 214 -8.01 -6.72 12.71
C LEU A 214 -9.40 -6.27 13.16
N ASP A 215 -10.04 -5.37 12.42
CA ASP A 215 -11.39 -4.88 12.71
C ASP A 215 -12.42 -6.01 12.60
N VAL A 216 -12.40 -6.73 11.48
CA VAL A 216 -13.27 -7.91 11.26
C VAL A 216 -13.06 -8.95 12.36
N LYS A 217 -11.80 -9.30 12.65
CA LYS A 217 -11.49 -10.29 13.69
C LYS A 217 -11.97 -9.85 15.06
N LEU A 218 -11.82 -8.57 15.41
CA LEU A 218 -12.22 -8.04 16.72
C LEU A 218 -13.75 -7.97 16.84
N GLU A 219 -14.47 -7.60 15.77
CA GLU A 219 -15.94 -7.67 15.74
C GLU A 219 -16.47 -9.10 15.94
N GLU A 220 -15.86 -10.08 15.25
CA GLU A 220 -16.22 -11.50 15.41
C GLU A 220 -16.04 -11.96 16.86
N ARG A 221 -14.97 -11.51 17.52
CA ARG A 221 -14.72 -11.79 18.94
C ARG A 221 -15.79 -11.16 19.83
N PHE A 222 -16.10 -9.89 19.64
CA PHE A 222 -17.13 -9.20 20.42
C PHE A 222 -18.50 -9.87 20.31
N LYS A 223 -18.88 -10.36 19.13
CA LYS A 223 -20.12 -11.15 18.95
C LYS A 223 -20.13 -12.43 19.81
N LYS A 224 -18.99 -13.11 19.96
CA LYS A 224 -18.88 -14.30 20.83
C LYS A 224 -19.00 -13.94 22.32
N PHE A 225 -18.38 -12.85 22.76
CA PHE A 225 -18.41 -12.45 24.18
C PHE A 225 -19.75 -11.89 24.66
N GLN A 226 -20.64 -11.44 23.77
CA GLN A 226 -22.01 -11.04 24.13
C GLN A 226 -22.85 -12.15 24.78
N THR A 227 -22.41 -13.42 24.66
CA THR A 227 -23.13 -14.59 25.20
C THR A 227 -22.67 -15.03 26.60
N VAL A 228 -21.62 -14.42 27.17
CA VAL A 228 -21.00 -14.85 28.44
C VAL A 228 -21.17 -13.77 29.51
N GLU A 229 -21.52 -14.17 30.74
CA GLU A 229 -21.84 -13.31 31.91
C GLU A 229 -20.68 -12.44 32.46
N ASP A 230 -19.58 -12.25 31.72
CA ASP A 230 -18.39 -11.44 32.09
C ASP A 230 -18.45 -9.97 31.59
N SER A 231 -19.66 -9.46 31.34
CA SER A 231 -19.90 -8.26 30.53
C SER A 231 -19.26 -6.96 31.02
N LEU A 232 -19.03 -6.78 32.32
CA LEU A 232 -18.60 -5.48 32.89
C LEU A 232 -17.14 -5.13 32.56
N VAL A 233 -16.21 -6.08 32.60
CA VAL A 233 -14.78 -5.83 32.27
C VAL A 233 -14.57 -5.79 30.75
N LEU A 234 -15.35 -6.57 30.00
CA LEU A 234 -15.29 -6.59 28.55
C LEU A 234 -15.92 -5.35 27.90
N THR A 235 -16.86 -4.66 28.54
CA THR A 235 -17.49 -3.46 27.95
C THR A 235 -16.49 -2.32 27.72
N GLU A 236 -15.57 -2.09 28.66
CA GLU A 236 -14.51 -1.07 28.51
C GLU A 236 -13.54 -1.45 27.38
N LEU A 237 -13.14 -2.73 27.31
CA LEU A 237 -12.32 -3.25 26.22
C LEU A 237 -13.03 -3.17 24.87
N MET A 238 -14.34 -3.37 24.85
CA MET A 238 -15.16 -3.25 23.65
C MET A 238 -15.17 -1.81 23.13
N GLN A 239 -15.49 -0.86 24.01
CA GLN A 239 -15.50 0.55 23.65
C GLN A 239 -14.13 1.02 23.17
N ARG A 240 -13.07 0.69 23.91
CA ARG A 240 -11.70 1.05 23.55
C ARG A 240 -11.24 0.37 22.26
N GLY A 241 -11.57 -0.90 22.05
CA GLY A 241 -11.23 -1.63 20.84
C GLY A 241 -11.87 -1.01 19.60
N THR A 242 -13.17 -0.73 19.66
CA THR A 242 -13.90 -0.08 18.56
C THR A 242 -13.38 1.33 18.28
N GLU A 243 -13.11 2.14 19.31
CA GLU A 243 -12.57 3.49 19.13
C GLU A 243 -11.19 3.46 18.44
N VAL A 244 -10.33 2.54 18.87
CA VAL A 244 -8.98 2.40 18.34
C VAL A 244 -9.01 1.95 16.88
N LEU A 245 -9.81 0.94 16.54
CA LEU A 245 -9.88 0.43 15.17
C LEU A 245 -10.54 1.41 14.21
N THR A 246 -11.62 2.08 14.62
CA THR A 246 -12.25 3.15 13.81
C THR A 246 -11.28 4.30 13.58
N THR A 247 -10.52 4.71 14.61
CA THR A 247 -9.48 5.73 14.45
C THR A 247 -8.37 5.28 13.50
N GLY A 248 -7.92 4.02 13.59
CA GLY A 248 -6.82 3.51 12.76
C GLY A 248 -7.22 3.26 11.29
N THR A 249 -8.41 2.73 11.06
CA THR A 249 -8.97 2.52 9.72
C THR A 249 -9.23 3.86 9.03
N ASN A 250 -9.82 4.84 9.74
CA ASN A 250 -10.04 6.18 9.20
C ASN A 250 -8.72 6.92 8.92
N LEU A 251 -7.74 6.83 9.82
CA LEU A 251 -6.43 7.46 9.63
C LEU A 251 -5.70 6.88 8.42
N SER A 252 -5.62 5.54 8.31
CA SER A 252 -4.96 4.87 7.18
C SER A 252 -5.65 5.19 5.85
N LEU A 253 -6.98 5.19 5.79
CA LEU A 253 -7.74 5.56 4.60
C LEU A 253 -7.53 7.04 4.23
N GLY A 254 -7.56 7.93 5.23
CA GLY A 254 -7.29 9.35 5.04
C GLY A 254 -5.89 9.60 4.47
N MET A 255 -4.87 8.88 4.95
CA MET A 255 -3.52 8.96 4.41
C MET A 255 -3.43 8.47 2.96
N ILE A 256 -4.07 7.36 2.61
CA ILE A 256 -4.13 6.88 1.21
C ILE A 256 -4.75 7.94 0.30
N LYS A 257 -5.88 8.52 0.71
CA LYS A 257 -6.56 9.56 -0.08
C LYS A 257 -5.73 10.84 -0.20
N LYS A 258 -5.10 11.29 0.89
CA LYS A 258 -4.18 12.45 0.87
C LYS A 258 -3.01 12.19 -0.09
N TYR A 259 -2.41 11.01 -0.03
CA TYR A 259 -1.34 10.60 -0.94
C TYR A 259 -1.76 10.64 -2.42
N LEU A 260 -2.93 10.08 -2.74
CA LEU A 260 -3.50 10.11 -4.10
C LEU A 260 -3.80 11.55 -4.56
N LYS A 261 -4.28 12.41 -3.66
CA LYS A 261 -4.55 13.81 -3.97
C LYS A 261 -3.27 14.60 -4.23
N PHE A 262 -2.22 14.35 -3.45
CA PHE A 262 -0.91 14.98 -3.61
C PHE A 262 -0.25 14.60 -4.94
N THR A 263 -0.24 13.31 -5.27
CA THR A 263 0.28 12.82 -6.57
C THR A 263 -0.48 13.40 -7.76
N ASN A 264 -1.80 13.57 -7.66
CA ASN A 264 -2.60 14.23 -8.68
C ASN A 264 -2.37 15.76 -8.74
N MET A 265 -2.16 16.41 -7.59
CA MET A 265 -1.93 17.87 -7.51
C MET A 265 -0.68 18.33 -8.26
N GLN A 266 0.40 17.55 -8.28
CA GLN A 266 1.60 17.90 -9.05
C GLN A 266 1.34 18.04 -10.56
N ASN A 267 0.31 17.37 -11.08
CA ASN A 267 -0.01 17.32 -12.50
C ASN A 267 -1.26 18.14 -12.86
N THR A 268 -1.91 18.78 -11.88
CA THR A 268 -3.09 19.60 -12.15
C THR A 268 -2.64 20.94 -12.74
N PRO A 269 -3.11 21.35 -13.93
CA PRO A 269 -2.76 22.64 -14.51
C PRO A 269 -3.23 23.79 -13.62
N PHE A 270 -2.40 24.82 -13.45
CA PHE A 270 -2.75 26.00 -12.67
C PHE A 270 -3.97 26.71 -13.29
N SER A 271 -5.14 26.61 -12.64
CA SER A 271 -6.34 27.34 -13.08
C SER A 271 -6.15 28.84 -12.88
N SER A 272 -6.43 29.64 -13.91
CA SER A 272 -6.42 31.12 -13.81
C SER A 272 -7.64 31.70 -13.08
N HIS A 273 -8.63 30.88 -12.72
CA HIS A 273 -9.85 31.31 -12.04
C HIS A 273 -9.94 30.76 -10.61
N ILE A 274 -9.59 31.61 -9.64
CA ILE A 274 -9.66 31.29 -8.22
C ILE A 274 -11.08 31.57 -7.70
N GLN A 275 -11.77 30.55 -7.19
CA GLN A 275 -13.05 30.71 -6.51
C GLN A 275 -12.83 31.03 -5.01
N PRO A 276 -13.06 32.29 -4.55
CA PRO A 276 -12.68 32.71 -3.20
C PRO A 276 -13.41 31.95 -2.09
N GLU A 277 -14.67 31.56 -2.32
CA GLU A 277 -15.47 30.81 -1.36
C GLU A 277 -14.95 29.37 -1.15
N LYS A 278 -14.43 28.73 -2.20
CA LYS A 278 -13.78 27.42 -2.06
C LYS A 278 -12.46 27.53 -1.31
N ILE A 279 -11.68 28.59 -1.56
CA ILE A 279 -10.45 28.87 -0.79
C ILE A 279 -10.77 29.13 0.68
N ARG A 280 -11.79 29.94 0.99
CA ARG A 280 -12.20 30.19 2.38
C ARG A 280 -12.60 28.89 3.09
N ARG A 281 -13.43 28.06 2.47
CA ARG A 281 -13.78 26.74 3.01
C ARG A 281 -12.57 25.86 3.21
N PHE A 282 -11.67 25.82 2.23
CA PHE A 282 -10.42 25.06 2.30
C PHE A 282 -9.53 25.52 3.46
N ILE A 283 -9.32 26.83 3.62
CA ILE A 283 -8.56 27.41 4.73
C ILE A 283 -9.23 27.07 6.07
N SER A 284 -10.54 27.25 6.20
CA SER A 284 -11.27 26.89 7.42
C SER A 284 -11.12 25.41 7.76
N SER A 285 -11.24 24.52 6.78
CA SER A 285 -11.10 23.08 6.95
C SER A 285 -9.65 22.59 7.14
N MET A 286 -8.67 23.44 6.83
CA MET A 286 -7.25 23.15 7.05
C MET A 286 -6.85 23.39 8.50
N PHE A 287 -7.42 24.42 9.15
CA PHE A 287 -7.14 24.71 10.56
C PHE A 287 -7.85 23.74 11.53
N GLU A 288 -9.00 23.19 11.14
CA GLU A 288 -9.72 22.17 11.90
C GLU A 288 -10.11 21.00 10.98
N PRO A 289 -9.14 20.13 10.59
CA PRO A 289 -9.46 18.97 9.78
C PRO A 289 -10.26 17.97 10.64
N SER A 290 -11.39 17.49 10.11
CA SER A 290 -12.05 16.31 10.68
C SER A 290 -11.12 15.09 10.57
N LEU A 291 -11.30 14.10 11.44
CA LEU A 291 -10.49 12.86 11.45
C LEU A 291 -10.51 12.11 10.09
N GLU A 292 -11.57 12.31 9.31
CA GLU A 292 -11.77 11.73 7.97
C GLU A 292 -11.43 12.70 6.83
N SER A 293 -10.84 13.85 7.15
CA SER A 293 -10.65 14.92 6.17
C SER A 293 -9.56 14.55 5.17
N ASP A 294 -9.96 14.54 3.89
CA ASP A 294 -9.08 14.43 2.73
C ASP A 294 -8.35 15.76 2.42
N ILE A 295 -8.44 16.72 3.33
CA ILE A 295 -7.87 18.06 3.21
C ILE A 295 -6.55 18.07 3.98
N PRO A 296 -5.40 18.23 3.30
CA PRO A 296 -4.12 18.25 3.97
C PRO A 296 -3.95 19.52 4.81
N ASP A 297 -3.31 19.35 5.97
CA ASP A 297 -2.93 20.46 6.85
C ASP A 297 -1.78 21.29 6.22
N VAL A 298 -1.57 22.51 6.71
CA VAL A 298 -0.48 23.43 6.33
C VAL A 298 0.86 22.71 6.30
N TYR A 299 1.16 21.94 7.36
CA TYR A 299 2.43 21.20 7.46
C TYR A 299 2.56 20.09 6.40
N GLN A 300 1.45 19.44 6.05
CA GLN A 300 1.42 18.38 5.04
C GLN A 300 1.59 18.94 3.63
N LEU A 301 0.95 20.09 3.35
CA LEU A 301 1.12 20.82 2.10
C LEU A 301 2.56 21.31 1.93
N LEU A 302 3.15 21.91 2.97
CA LEU A 302 4.52 22.42 2.92
C LEU A 302 5.53 21.28 2.71
N SER A 303 5.41 20.19 3.46
CA SER A 303 6.29 19.02 3.30
C SER A 303 6.19 18.39 1.90
N PHE A 304 5.00 18.41 1.30
CA PHE A 304 4.83 17.95 -0.08
C PHE A 304 5.43 18.91 -1.12
N MET A 305 5.34 20.22 -0.88
CA MET A 305 5.93 21.25 -1.75
C MET A 305 7.46 21.29 -1.68
N GLU A 306 8.06 20.85 -0.56
CA GLU A 306 9.51 20.77 -0.32
C GLU A 306 10.21 19.61 -1.08
N GLN A 307 9.49 18.85 -1.91
CA GLN A 307 10.04 17.65 -2.54
C GLN A 307 10.75 17.89 -3.86
N ASN A 308 12.09 17.87 -3.82
CA ASN A 308 13.00 17.41 -4.88
C ASN A 308 12.59 17.82 -6.32
N GLN A 309 12.15 19.07 -6.50
CA GLN A 309 11.86 19.63 -7.81
C GLN A 309 13.16 19.88 -8.58
N TYR A 310 14.29 20.00 -7.87
CA TYR A 310 15.62 20.21 -8.42
C TYR A 310 16.61 19.16 -7.94
N LYS A 311 17.55 18.77 -8.81
CA LYS A 311 18.52 17.66 -8.60
C LYS A 311 19.41 17.78 -7.35
N ASP A 312 19.47 18.95 -6.71
CA ASP A 312 20.37 19.25 -5.57
C ASP A 312 19.62 19.76 -4.31
N GLU A 313 18.29 19.56 -4.22
CA GLU A 313 17.45 20.11 -3.14
C GLU A 313 17.58 19.35 -1.80
N ALA A 314 18.10 18.12 -1.82
CA ALA A 314 18.25 17.26 -0.63
C ALA A 314 19.36 17.72 0.36
N VAL A 315 19.96 18.90 0.18
CA VAL A 315 20.99 19.43 1.08
C VAL A 315 20.36 20.43 2.05
N ASP A 316 20.21 19.99 3.30
CA ASP A 316 19.75 20.71 4.49
C ASP A 316 18.30 21.22 4.49
N GLY A 317 17.44 20.43 5.14
CA GLY A 317 16.05 20.75 5.47
C GLY A 317 15.90 21.94 6.42
N LEU A 318 16.06 23.15 5.88
CA LEU A 318 15.54 24.36 6.50
C LEU A 318 15.04 25.32 5.42
N TRP A 319 13.75 25.23 5.09
CA TRP A 319 13.09 26.28 4.33
C TRP A 319 12.84 27.49 5.24
N ILE A 320 13.47 28.63 4.92
CA ILE A 320 13.12 29.93 5.51
C ILE A 320 12.10 30.57 4.55
N PRO A 321 10.83 30.79 4.94
CA PRO A 321 9.85 31.51 4.13
C PRO A 321 10.16 33.00 4.16
N VAL A 322 11.27 33.40 3.54
CA VAL A 322 11.52 34.81 3.29
C VAL A 322 12.13 34.92 1.89
N LYS A 323 11.28 34.89 0.86
CA LYS A 323 11.48 35.87 -0.21
C LYS A 323 11.33 37.20 0.49
N PHE A 324 12.44 37.79 0.91
CA PHE A 324 12.42 39.21 1.25
C PHE A 324 11.82 39.87 0.02
N ALA A 325 10.74 40.65 0.20
CA ALA A 325 10.26 41.49 -0.87
C ALA A 325 11.49 42.16 -1.47
N SER A 326 11.74 41.96 -2.76
CA SER A 326 12.89 42.54 -3.44
C SER A 326 13.02 43.98 -2.98
N PRO A 327 14.21 44.44 -2.54
CA PRO A 327 14.35 45.78 -1.96
C PRO A 327 13.64 46.76 -2.88
N LEU A 328 12.64 47.46 -2.33
CA LEU A 328 11.82 48.39 -3.10
C LEU A 328 12.77 49.31 -3.85
N THR A 329 12.72 49.26 -5.18
CA THR A 329 13.54 50.15 -6.00
C THR A 329 13.15 51.58 -5.68
N SER A 330 14.10 52.51 -5.77
CA SER A 330 13.86 53.93 -5.50
C SER A 330 12.64 54.45 -6.27
N GLY A 331 12.47 54.02 -7.53
CA GLY A 331 11.30 54.38 -8.34
C GLY A 331 9.97 53.84 -7.79
N THR A 332 9.93 52.66 -7.16
CA THR A 332 8.71 52.12 -6.54
C THR A 332 8.34 52.92 -5.28
N ILE A 333 9.34 53.37 -4.53
CA ILE A 333 9.13 54.24 -3.35
C ILE A 333 8.60 55.61 -3.82
N GLU A 334 9.18 56.17 -4.87
CA GLU A 334 8.78 57.46 -5.43
C GLU A 334 7.34 57.42 -5.95
N VAL A 335 6.95 56.37 -6.68
CA VAL A 335 5.58 56.16 -7.15
C VAL A 335 4.60 55.97 -6.00
N ALA A 336 4.99 55.25 -4.94
CA ALA A 336 4.12 55.06 -3.78
C ALA A 336 3.94 56.35 -2.97
N VAL A 337 5.00 57.15 -2.81
CA VAL A 337 4.93 58.46 -2.17
C VAL A 337 4.07 59.42 -2.99
N ASP A 338 4.28 59.48 -4.31
CA ASP A 338 3.50 60.30 -5.22
C ASP A 338 2.01 59.90 -5.23
N TYR A 339 1.74 58.58 -5.20
CA TYR A 339 0.38 58.06 -5.06
C TYR A 339 -0.26 58.46 -3.73
N LEU A 340 0.46 58.38 -2.61
CA LEU A 340 -0.07 58.75 -1.29
C LEU A 340 -0.27 60.26 -1.13
N GLU A 341 0.61 61.08 -1.70
CA GLU A 341 0.54 62.54 -1.63
C GLU A 341 -0.57 63.08 -2.54
N ASN A 342 -0.78 62.46 -3.70
CA ASN A 342 -1.79 62.86 -4.68
C ASN A 342 -3.02 61.93 -4.68
N TYR A 343 -3.21 61.14 -3.63
CA TYR A 343 -4.39 60.27 -3.50
C TYR A 343 -5.63 61.14 -3.30
N GLU A 344 -6.36 61.38 -4.38
CA GLU A 344 -7.72 61.89 -4.29
C GLU A 344 -8.67 60.70 -4.09
N PRO A 345 -9.32 60.58 -2.91
CA PRO A 345 -10.31 59.54 -2.71
C PRO A 345 -11.46 59.75 -3.70
N ILE A 346 -11.89 58.67 -4.35
CA ILE A 346 -13.08 58.69 -5.19
C ILE A 346 -14.29 58.96 -4.28
N ILE A 347 -14.78 60.20 -4.29
CA ILE A 347 -15.93 60.67 -3.48
C ILE A 347 -17.24 60.52 -4.26
N ASP A 348 -17.16 60.14 -5.53
CA ASP A 348 -18.33 59.87 -6.34
C ASP A 348 -19.08 58.69 -5.73
N SER A 349 -20.37 58.91 -5.47
CA SER A 349 -21.28 57.81 -5.15
C SER A 349 -21.16 56.78 -6.26
N ILE A 350 -20.94 55.51 -5.91
CA ILE A 350 -21.08 54.39 -6.83
C ILE A 350 -22.46 54.53 -7.47
N GLN A 351 -22.50 55.03 -8.69
CA GLN A 351 -23.68 54.89 -9.52
C GLN A 351 -23.66 53.42 -9.88
N GLU A 352 -24.47 52.64 -9.18
CA GLU A 352 -24.95 51.38 -9.73
C GLU A 352 -25.63 51.79 -11.04
N GLU A 353 -24.89 51.66 -12.16
CA GLU A 353 -25.55 51.49 -13.43
C GLU A 353 -26.43 50.26 -13.21
N GLU A 354 -27.74 50.49 -13.05
CA GLU A 354 -28.74 49.46 -13.24
C GLU A 354 -28.53 49.00 -14.69
N GLU A 355 -27.63 48.04 -14.89
CA GLU A 355 -27.60 47.25 -16.10
C GLU A 355 -28.97 46.59 -16.14
N ASP A 356 -29.87 47.16 -16.95
CA ASP A 356 -31.09 46.49 -17.35
C ASP A 356 -30.66 45.15 -17.98
N ILE A 357 -30.72 44.08 -17.19
CA ILE A 357 -30.41 42.73 -17.64
C ILE A 357 -31.46 42.41 -18.69
N VAL A 358 -31.12 42.59 -19.96
CA VAL A 358 -31.95 42.20 -21.08
C VAL A 358 -31.90 40.68 -21.15
N TYR A 359 -32.86 40.02 -20.50
CA TYR A 359 -33.05 38.58 -20.62
C TYR A 359 -33.45 38.26 -22.07
N ALA A 360 -32.49 37.77 -22.86
CA ALA A 360 -32.79 37.13 -24.12
C ALA A 360 -33.34 35.73 -23.84
N ASN A 361 -34.61 35.50 -24.17
CA ASN A 361 -35.17 34.16 -24.21
C ASN A 361 -34.65 33.46 -25.47
N GLU A 362 -33.52 32.76 -25.34
CA GLU A 362 -33.12 31.76 -26.33
C GLU A 362 -33.91 30.46 -26.06
N GLU A 363 -34.76 30.06 -27.01
CA GLU A 363 -35.35 28.73 -27.03
C GLU A 363 -34.29 27.71 -27.44
N VAL A 364 -33.58 27.17 -26.44
CA VAL A 364 -32.62 26.08 -26.64
C VAL A 364 -33.39 24.77 -26.72
N SER A 365 -33.18 23.99 -27.80
CA SER A 365 -33.79 22.67 -27.91
C SER A 365 -33.26 21.74 -26.81
N GLY A 366 -34.07 20.80 -26.31
CA GLY A 366 -33.63 19.86 -25.26
C GLY A 366 -32.38 19.05 -25.64
N VAL A 367 -32.15 18.84 -26.94
CA VAL A 367 -30.95 18.16 -27.47
C VAL A 367 -29.72 19.06 -27.41
N ASP A 368 -29.87 20.36 -27.66
CA ASP A 368 -28.79 21.34 -27.54
C ASP A 368 -28.44 21.59 -26.07
N LEU A 369 -29.42 21.55 -25.17
CA LEU A 369 -29.21 21.65 -23.73
C LEU A 369 -28.38 20.46 -23.20
N GLU A 370 -28.73 19.23 -23.59
CA GLU A 370 -27.95 18.04 -23.23
C GLU A 370 -26.52 18.12 -23.78
N ARG A 371 -26.33 18.64 -25.00
CA ARG A 371 -24.99 18.86 -25.57
C ARG A 371 -24.20 19.90 -24.77
N HIS A 372 -24.78 21.04 -24.43
CA HIS A 372 -24.10 22.08 -23.65
C HIS A 372 -23.78 21.62 -22.22
N ILE A 373 -24.65 20.83 -21.59
CA ILE A 373 -24.38 20.20 -20.29
C ILE A 373 -23.24 19.19 -20.42
N ALA A 374 -23.21 18.38 -21.48
CA ALA A 374 -22.12 17.44 -21.74
C ALA A 374 -20.78 18.15 -22.01
N GLU A 375 -20.78 19.22 -22.81
CA GLU A 375 -19.61 20.07 -23.07
C GLU A 375 -19.10 20.73 -21.80
N SER A 376 -19.99 21.27 -20.96
CA SER A 376 -19.62 21.87 -19.67
C SER A 376 -19.03 20.85 -18.69
N ASN A 377 -19.65 19.66 -18.60
CA ASN A 377 -19.12 18.56 -17.79
C ASN A 377 -17.76 18.07 -18.30
N TRP A 378 -17.54 18.08 -19.62
CA TRP A 378 -16.27 17.73 -20.22
C TRP A 378 -15.18 18.77 -19.93
N LEU A 379 -15.51 20.06 -20.06
CA LEU A 379 -14.62 21.17 -19.69
C LEU A 379 -14.20 21.05 -18.22
N LEU A 380 -15.14 20.79 -17.31
CA LEU A 380 -14.85 20.54 -15.89
C LEU A 380 -13.94 19.32 -15.69
N THR A 381 -14.16 18.25 -16.44
CA THR A 381 -13.32 17.03 -16.38
C THR A 381 -11.90 17.31 -16.90
N LYS A 382 -11.76 18.11 -17.96
CA LYS A 382 -10.45 18.56 -18.49
C LYS A 382 -9.69 19.46 -17.53
N GLU A 383 -10.39 20.27 -16.74
CA GLU A 383 -9.75 21.09 -15.71
C GLU A 383 -9.25 20.25 -14.53
N MET A 384 -9.92 19.13 -14.21
CA MET A 384 -9.53 18.25 -13.10
C MET A 384 -8.52 17.17 -13.48
N ILE A 385 -8.48 16.75 -14.75
CA ILE A 385 -7.63 15.66 -15.25
C ILE A 385 -6.87 16.14 -16.48
N ASP A 386 -5.53 16.17 -16.42
CA ASP A 386 -4.70 16.52 -17.57
C ASP A 386 -4.77 15.44 -18.65
N THR A 387 -5.63 15.67 -19.65
CA THR A 387 -5.84 14.80 -20.82
C THR A 387 -4.97 15.19 -22.02
N THR A 388 -4.23 16.31 -21.92
CA THR A 388 -3.59 16.96 -23.08
C THR A 388 -2.52 16.08 -23.74
N LYS A 389 -1.72 15.38 -22.93
CA LYS A 389 -0.65 14.48 -23.42
C LYS A 389 -1.21 13.30 -24.20
N ILE A 390 -2.32 12.72 -23.72
CA ILE A 390 -2.99 11.57 -24.34
C ILE A 390 -3.71 12.02 -25.61
N GLU A 391 -4.40 13.16 -25.59
CA GLU A 391 -5.03 13.74 -26.79
C GLU A 391 -3.99 14.05 -27.88
N ALA A 392 -2.86 14.69 -27.53
CA ALA A 392 -1.77 14.99 -28.45
C ALA A 392 -1.10 13.74 -29.03
N TYR A 393 -1.06 12.64 -28.27
CA TYR A 393 -0.62 11.34 -28.77
C TYR A 393 -1.59 10.79 -29.83
N PHE A 394 -2.90 10.84 -29.56
CA PHE A 394 -3.93 10.40 -30.50
C PHE A 394 -4.14 11.30 -31.72
N GLU A 395 -3.61 12.53 -31.71
CA GLU A 395 -3.48 13.35 -32.92
C GLU A 395 -2.42 12.80 -33.89
N LYS A 396 -1.38 12.14 -33.38
CA LYS A 396 -0.28 11.58 -34.19
C LYS A 396 -0.50 10.11 -34.56
N GLN A 397 -1.12 9.33 -33.68
CA GLN A 397 -1.42 7.92 -33.90
C GLN A 397 -2.91 7.63 -33.62
N GLU A 398 -3.66 7.17 -34.63
CA GLU A 398 -5.11 6.94 -34.45
C GLU A 398 -5.46 5.75 -33.53
N GLN A 399 -4.54 4.79 -33.41
CA GLN A 399 -4.72 3.53 -32.69
C GLN A 399 -3.39 3.06 -32.10
N ALA A 400 -3.39 2.66 -30.83
CA ALA A 400 -2.24 2.08 -30.15
C ALA A 400 -2.71 1.12 -29.04
N THR A 401 -1.80 0.28 -28.53
CA THR A 401 -2.11 -0.53 -27.34
C THR A 401 -2.15 0.35 -26.10
N LEU A 402 -2.93 -0.03 -25.10
CA LEU A 402 -3.07 0.72 -23.85
C LEU A 402 -1.70 0.97 -23.21
N GLU A 403 -0.84 -0.04 -23.19
CA GLU A 403 0.53 0.10 -22.68
C GLU A 403 1.40 1.06 -23.50
N GLN A 404 1.28 1.05 -24.83
CA GLN A 404 2.02 1.98 -25.68
C GLN A 404 1.54 3.42 -25.47
N VAL A 405 0.22 3.64 -25.33
CA VAL A 405 -0.34 4.97 -25.07
C VAL A 405 0.17 5.51 -23.75
N VAL A 406 0.17 4.69 -22.70
CA VAL A 406 0.67 5.09 -21.39
C VAL A 406 2.14 5.51 -21.49
N ILE A 407 3.00 4.68 -22.08
CA ILE A 407 4.45 4.93 -22.05
C ILE A 407 4.90 5.99 -23.07
N GLU A 408 4.36 5.95 -24.30
CA GLU A 408 4.77 6.89 -25.36
C GLU A 408 4.11 8.28 -25.22
N ALA A 409 2.98 8.41 -24.51
CA ALA A 409 2.36 9.71 -24.24
C ALA A 409 2.83 10.36 -22.92
N THR A 410 3.23 9.55 -21.92
CA THR A 410 3.80 10.05 -20.66
C THR A 410 5.22 9.52 -20.46
N THR A 411 5.45 8.67 -19.46
CA THR A 411 6.76 8.09 -19.14
C THR A 411 6.62 6.66 -18.59
N GLU A 412 7.76 6.04 -18.30
CA GLU A 412 7.86 4.70 -17.70
C GLU A 412 7.59 4.67 -16.18
N GLN A 413 7.31 5.83 -15.57
CA GLN A 413 7.07 5.99 -14.13
C GLN A 413 5.66 5.57 -13.73
N TRP A 414 5.52 5.04 -12.51
CA TRP A 414 4.24 4.53 -12.00
C TRP A 414 3.17 5.63 -11.83
N SER A 415 3.54 6.82 -11.35
CA SER A 415 2.62 7.97 -11.21
C SER A 415 2.03 8.40 -12.55
N ASP A 416 2.87 8.44 -13.58
CA ASP A 416 2.49 8.80 -14.94
C ASP A 416 1.59 7.74 -15.59
N ALA A 417 1.73 6.47 -15.19
CA ALA A 417 0.85 5.39 -15.64
C ALA A 417 -0.57 5.53 -15.08
N ILE A 418 -0.71 5.87 -13.80
CA ILE A 418 -2.02 6.12 -13.18
C ILE A 418 -2.69 7.35 -13.79
N ASN A 419 -1.93 8.41 -14.00
CA ASN A 419 -2.43 9.63 -14.62
C ASN A 419 -2.92 9.35 -16.05
N ALA A 420 -2.11 8.64 -16.85
CA ALA A 420 -2.50 8.23 -18.20
C ALA A 420 -3.75 7.36 -18.19
N LEU A 421 -3.87 6.39 -17.29
CA LEU A 421 -5.06 5.55 -17.14
C LEU A 421 -6.31 6.36 -16.74
N THR A 422 -6.14 7.33 -15.83
CA THR A 422 -7.22 8.21 -15.38
C THR A 422 -7.68 9.12 -16.52
N ALA A 423 -6.75 9.67 -17.29
CA ALA A 423 -7.04 10.46 -18.49
C ALA A 423 -7.72 9.62 -19.57
N ILE A 424 -7.26 8.38 -19.81
CA ILE A 424 -7.90 7.46 -20.77
C ILE A 424 -9.31 7.10 -20.31
N SER A 425 -9.53 6.83 -19.02
CA SER A 425 -10.85 6.56 -18.45
C SER A 425 -11.80 7.75 -18.64
N ALA A 426 -11.32 8.98 -18.40
CA ALA A 426 -12.08 10.20 -18.64
C ALA A 426 -12.46 10.36 -20.14
N LEU A 427 -11.51 10.12 -21.05
CA LEU A 427 -11.72 10.18 -22.50
C LEU A 427 -12.69 9.09 -23.01
N VAL A 428 -12.66 7.90 -22.39
CA VAL A 428 -13.60 6.80 -22.68
C VAL A 428 -15.01 7.14 -22.19
N SER A 429 -15.12 7.68 -20.97
CA SER A 429 -16.40 8.14 -20.40
C SER A 429 -17.06 9.20 -21.29
N ASN A 430 -16.26 10.12 -21.83
CA ASN A 430 -16.73 11.15 -22.76
C ASN A 430 -16.85 10.67 -24.24
N LYS A 431 -16.67 9.37 -24.50
CA LYS A 431 -16.79 8.74 -25.83
C LYS A 431 -15.82 9.27 -26.90
N GLU A 432 -14.77 10.01 -26.53
CA GLU A 432 -13.72 10.44 -27.47
C GLU A 432 -12.84 9.26 -27.88
N ILE A 433 -12.69 8.28 -26.99
CA ILE A 433 -11.86 7.10 -27.16
C ILE A 433 -12.68 5.83 -26.90
N VAL A 434 -12.37 4.75 -27.62
CA VAL A 434 -12.95 3.42 -27.43
C VAL A 434 -11.84 2.41 -27.16
N ILE A 435 -12.02 1.62 -26.11
CA ILE A 435 -11.16 0.48 -25.79
C ILE A 435 -11.83 -0.79 -26.35
N SER A 436 -11.08 -1.53 -27.15
CA SER A 436 -11.51 -2.83 -27.70
C SER A 436 -10.52 -3.91 -27.31
N LYS A 437 -11.02 -5.07 -26.87
CA LYS A 437 -10.17 -6.21 -26.53
C LYS A 437 -9.32 -6.62 -27.73
N GLY A 438 -8.01 -6.62 -27.54
CA GLY A 438 -7.04 -6.88 -28.60
C GLY A 438 -7.16 -8.30 -29.14
N THR A 439 -7.66 -8.45 -30.38
CA THR A 439 -7.60 -9.71 -31.15
C THR A 439 -6.55 -9.65 -32.28
N GLU A 440 -6.00 -8.46 -32.56
CA GLU A 440 -4.95 -8.28 -33.56
C GLU A 440 -3.57 -8.32 -32.91
N ILE A 441 -2.80 -9.34 -33.28
CA ILE A 441 -1.40 -9.53 -32.89
C ILE A 441 -0.56 -8.46 -33.61
N ARG A 442 -0.41 -7.28 -33.01
CA ARG A 442 0.69 -6.37 -33.35
C ARG A 442 1.87 -6.65 -32.43
N GLU A 443 3.09 -6.55 -32.96
CA GLU A 443 4.32 -6.78 -32.20
C GLU A 443 4.30 -5.92 -30.92
N HIS A 444 4.24 -6.60 -29.78
CA HIS A 444 4.32 -5.95 -28.49
C HIS A 444 5.75 -5.45 -28.30
N LYS A 445 5.97 -4.15 -28.46
CA LYS A 445 7.21 -3.54 -27.99
C LYS A 445 7.30 -3.76 -26.48
N GLN A 446 8.35 -4.42 -26.02
CA GLN A 446 8.65 -4.49 -24.59
C GLN A 446 9.30 -3.18 -24.17
N TYR A 447 8.68 -2.51 -23.22
CA TYR A 447 9.22 -1.31 -22.59
C TYR A 447 9.84 -1.69 -21.24
N GLU A 448 10.96 -1.09 -20.91
CA GLU A 448 11.50 -1.11 -19.55
C GLU A 448 10.63 -0.14 -18.72
N LYS A 449 10.01 -0.60 -17.63
CA LYS A 449 9.04 0.17 -16.87
C LYS A 449 9.06 -0.19 -15.40
N GLU A 450 8.76 0.77 -14.54
CA GLU A 450 8.75 0.60 -13.07
C GLU A 450 7.48 -0.11 -12.56
N TRP A 451 6.53 -0.41 -13.44
CA TRP A 451 5.20 -0.90 -13.10
C TRP A 451 4.74 -2.04 -14.03
N GLU A 452 3.89 -2.93 -13.55
CA GLU A 452 3.32 -4.03 -14.36
C GLU A 452 1.79 -4.07 -14.27
N TRP A 453 1.14 -4.51 -15.35
CA TRP A 453 -0.31 -4.76 -15.35
C TRP A 453 -0.64 -5.99 -14.49
N MET A 454 -1.71 -5.91 -13.69
CA MET A 454 -2.19 -7.05 -12.89
C MET A 454 -2.56 -8.26 -13.77
N ASN A 455 -3.13 -8.02 -14.95
CA ASN A 455 -3.20 -9.01 -16.02
C ASN A 455 -2.41 -8.51 -17.22
N HIS A 456 -1.46 -9.33 -17.70
CA HIS A 456 -0.67 -9.02 -18.91
C HIS A 456 -1.51 -8.88 -20.19
N GLU A 457 -2.79 -9.23 -20.16
CA GLU A 457 -3.71 -9.02 -21.29
C GLU A 457 -4.29 -7.60 -21.32
N ASP A 458 -4.42 -6.93 -20.17
CA ASP A 458 -5.03 -5.58 -20.08
C ASP A 458 -4.18 -4.54 -20.82
N GLY A 459 -2.85 -4.67 -20.79
CA GLY A 459 -1.94 -3.81 -21.56
C GLY A 459 -2.04 -3.96 -23.08
N LYS A 460 -2.65 -5.06 -23.56
CA LYS A 460 -2.83 -5.37 -24.98
C LYS A 460 -4.13 -4.83 -25.56
N ASP A 461 -4.99 -4.25 -24.72
CA ASP A 461 -6.22 -3.65 -25.20
C ASP A 461 -5.92 -2.49 -26.16
N ILE A 462 -6.68 -2.43 -27.25
CA ILE A 462 -6.47 -1.44 -28.30
C ILE A 462 -7.32 -0.23 -27.97
N VAL A 463 -6.65 0.90 -27.84
CA VAL A 463 -7.25 2.20 -27.59
C VAL A 463 -7.30 2.95 -28.92
N LYS A 464 -8.51 3.36 -29.32
CA LYS A 464 -8.77 4.01 -30.62
C LYS A 464 -9.57 5.29 -30.44
N ARG A 465 -9.16 6.36 -31.13
CA ARG A 465 -9.96 7.58 -31.23
C ARG A 465 -11.23 7.34 -32.07
N LYS A 466 -12.38 7.75 -31.55
CA LYS A 466 -13.65 7.67 -32.28
C LYS A 466 -13.74 8.83 -33.28
N ARG A 467 -14.08 8.56 -34.55
CA ARG A 467 -14.31 9.61 -35.57
C ARG A 467 -15.78 10.07 -35.51
N ASP A 468 -16.01 11.37 -35.63
CA ASP A 468 -17.34 12.03 -35.54
C ASP A 468 -18.38 11.56 -36.58
N ASN A 469 -17.99 10.76 -37.57
CA ASN A 469 -18.89 10.30 -38.63
C ASN A 469 -19.88 9.18 -38.23
N ASP A 470 -19.83 8.66 -37.00
CA ASP A 470 -20.75 7.60 -36.55
C ASP A 470 -22.10 8.11 -36.01
N HIS A 471 -22.26 9.42 -35.80
CA HIS A 471 -23.56 9.99 -35.41
C HIS A 471 -24.59 10.04 -36.56
N GLN A 472 -24.17 9.97 -37.83
CA GLN A 472 -25.09 10.02 -38.99
C GLN A 472 -25.55 8.65 -39.52
N ARG A 473 -25.04 7.52 -38.99
CA ARG A 473 -25.40 6.17 -39.49
C ARG A 473 -26.46 5.43 -38.67
N LYS A 474 -26.96 6.02 -37.57
CA LYS A 474 -28.07 5.44 -36.78
C LYS A 474 -29.42 6.15 -36.94
N SER A 475 -29.56 7.10 -37.87
CA SER A 475 -30.86 7.73 -38.21
C SER A 475 -31.27 7.48 -39.67
N LYS A 476 -31.24 6.23 -40.12
CA LYS A 476 -31.95 5.80 -41.33
C LYS A 476 -32.78 4.56 -41.06
#